data_AF-A0A1C5FVY7-F1
#
_entry.id   AF-A0A1C5FVY7-F1
#
_cell.length_a   1.000
_cell.length_b   1.000
_cell.length_c   1.000
_cell.angle_alpha   90.00
_cell.angle_beta   90.00
_cell.angle_gamma   90.00
#
_symmetry.space_group_name_H-M   'P 1'
#
loop_
_entity.id
_entity.type
_entity.pdbx_description
1 polymer ?
#
loop_
_entity_poly.entity_id
_entity_poly.type
_entity_poly.pdbx_seq_one_letter_code
_entity_poly.pdbx_strand_id
1 'polypeptide(L)'
;MSEPAPSPLTIVDAEPLERQGEVLTEAALAFLAELHHRFTPRRDELLARRAERRAEIARTSSLDFLPETAHIRDDPDWRVAPAPPALEDRRVEITGPTDRK
;
A
#
# COMPACT_ATOMS: atom_id res chain seq x y z
N MET A 1 -13.72 -5.79 24.45
CA MET A 1 -13.25 -7.06 23.90
C MET A 1 -11.75 -6.92 23.70
N SER A 2 -10.95 -7.73 24.37
CA SER A 2 -9.49 -7.63 24.30
C SER A 2 -9.04 -7.97 22.90
N GLU A 3 -8.29 -7.08 22.25
CA GLU A 3 -7.59 -7.41 21.00
C GLU A 3 -6.69 -8.62 21.28
N PRO A 4 -6.73 -9.68 20.47
CA PRO A 4 -5.79 -10.78 20.62
C PRO A 4 -4.37 -10.23 20.49
N ALA A 5 -3.47 -10.66 21.38
CA ALA A 5 -2.08 -10.26 21.31
C ALA A 5 -1.53 -10.57 19.90
N PRO A 6 -0.84 -9.62 19.24
CA PRO A 6 -0.31 -9.83 17.92
C PRO A 6 0.58 -11.09 17.91
N SER A 7 0.37 -11.96 16.93
CA SER A 7 1.23 -13.14 16.74
C SER A 7 2.69 -12.68 16.56
N PRO A 8 3.66 -13.34 17.19
CA PRO A 8 5.06 -12.94 17.09
C PRO A 8 5.51 -12.99 15.62
N LEU A 9 6.37 -12.04 15.24
CA LEU A 9 7.02 -12.07 13.94
C LEU A 9 7.85 -13.35 13.82
N THR A 10 7.55 -14.14 12.81
CA THR A 10 8.39 -15.27 12.40
C THR A 10 9.26 -14.82 11.24
N ILE A 11 10.56 -14.71 11.47
CA ILE A 11 11.53 -14.64 10.37
C ILE A 11 11.66 -16.06 9.83
N VAL A 12 11.11 -16.30 8.65
CA VAL A 12 11.17 -17.61 7.99
C VAL A 12 12.58 -17.80 7.43
N ASP A 13 13.15 -18.99 7.65
CA ASP A 13 14.53 -19.36 7.31
C ASP A 13 14.92 -18.95 5.88
N ALA A 14 15.59 -17.80 5.79
CA ALA A 14 16.28 -17.32 4.61
C ALA A 14 17.77 -17.32 4.92
N GLU A 15 18.60 -17.65 3.93
CA GLU A 15 20.05 -17.48 4.07
C GLU A 15 20.35 -16.01 4.44
N PRO A 16 21.04 -15.76 5.57
CA PRO A 16 21.37 -14.40 5.98
C PRO A 16 22.11 -13.66 4.88
N LEU A 17 21.55 -12.54 4.42
CA LEU A 17 22.19 -11.69 3.43
C LEU A 17 23.26 -10.82 4.08
N GLU A 18 24.32 -10.54 3.32
CA GLU A 18 25.34 -9.58 3.74
C GLU A 18 24.67 -8.23 4.06
N ARG A 19 24.99 -7.66 5.23
CA ARG A 19 24.47 -6.37 5.73
C ARG A 19 22.97 -6.31 6.02
N GLN A 20 22.22 -7.43 6.02
CA GLN A 20 20.78 -7.40 6.34
C GLN A 20 20.47 -6.78 7.72
N GLY A 21 21.38 -6.91 8.69
CA GLY A 21 21.23 -6.33 10.03
C GLY A 21 21.23 -4.79 10.05
N GLU A 22 21.71 -4.13 8.99
CA GLU A 22 21.61 -2.67 8.85
C GLU A 22 20.18 -2.22 8.50
N VAL A 23 19.38 -3.10 7.89
CA VAL A 23 18.00 -2.83 7.46
C VAL A 23 17.00 -3.44 8.44
N LEU A 24 17.17 -4.73 8.75
CA LEU A 24 16.31 -5.52 9.64
C LEU A 24 16.74 -5.38 11.11
N THR A 25 16.92 -4.13 11.56
CA THR A 25 17.16 -3.82 12.97
C THR A 25 15.95 -4.21 13.82
N GLU A 26 16.14 -4.38 15.13
CA GLU A 26 15.05 -4.70 16.06
C GLU A 26 13.91 -3.67 15.99
N ALA A 27 14.26 -2.37 15.96
CA ALA A 27 13.28 -1.30 15.85
C ALA A 27 12.52 -1.33 14.50
N ALA A 28 13.21 -1.63 13.39
CA ALA A 28 12.58 -1.76 12.08
C ALA A 28 11.62 -2.96 12.04
N LEU A 29 12.02 -4.09 12.60
CA LEU A 29 11.17 -5.28 12.71
C LEU A 29 9.93 -4.99 13.56
N ALA A 30 10.09 -4.37 14.73
CA ALA A 30 8.97 -3.98 15.58
C ALA A 30 7.97 -3.07 14.84
N PHE A 31 8.47 -2.08 14.11
CA PHE A 31 7.64 -1.19 13.30
C PHE A 31 6.91 -1.94 12.17
N LEU A 32 7.60 -2.84 11.46
CA LEU A 32 6.98 -3.67 10.42
C LEU A 32 5.90 -4.59 10.99
N ALA A 33 6.09 -5.14 12.19
CA ALA A 33 5.06 -5.91 12.89
C ALA A 33 3.79 -5.09 13.09
N GLU A 34 3.93 -3.87 13.63
CA GLU A 34 2.79 -3.00 13.90
C GLU A 34 2.01 -2.69 12.61
N LEU A 35 2.71 -2.34 11.54
CA LEU A 35 2.09 -2.12 10.23
C LEU A 35 1.37 -3.38 9.72
N HIS A 36 2.00 -4.54 9.86
CA HIS A 36 1.42 -5.81 9.43
C HIS A 36 0.12 -6.11 10.18
N HIS A 37 0.13 -6.04 11.52
CA HIS A 37 -1.05 -6.31 12.32
C HIS A 37 -2.18 -5.33 12.03
N ARG A 38 -1.85 -4.05 11.86
CA ARG A 38 -2.84 -3.00 11.63
C ARG A 38 -3.47 -3.05 10.25
N PHE A 39 -2.71 -3.35 9.19
CA PHE A 39 -3.17 -3.12 7.83
C PHE A 39 -3.37 -4.38 6.98
N THR A 40 -2.82 -5.53 7.38
CA THR A 40 -3.00 -6.78 6.62
C THR A 40 -4.46 -7.20 6.46
N PRO A 41 -5.32 -7.15 7.50
CA PRO A 41 -6.72 -7.54 7.33
C PRO A 41 -7.44 -6.74 6.24
N ARG A 42 -7.22 -5.42 6.19
CA ARG A 42 -7.81 -4.54 5.17
C ARG A 42 -7.23 -4.79 3.79
N ARG A 43 -5.91 -5.03 3.70
CA ARG A 43 -5.26 -5.39 2.43
C ARG A 43 -5.90 -6.64 1.83
N ASP A 44 -6.12 -7.66 2.66
CA ASP A 44 -6.67 -8.94 2.21
C ASP A 44 -8.12 -8.80 1.74
N GLU A 45 -8.95 -8.03 2.47
CA GLU A 45 -10.31 -7.67 2.02
C GLU A 45 -10.27 -6.97 0.65
N LEU A 46 -9.36 -6.03 0.44
CA LEU A 46 -9.25 -5.32 -0.84
C LEU A 46 -8.80 -6.24 -1.99
N LEU A 47 -7.97 -7.24 -1.73
CA LEU A 47 -7.58 -8.24 -2.74
C LEU A 47 -8.78 -9.11 -3.14
N ALA A 48 -9.60 -9.54 -2.18
CA ALA A 48 -10.84 -10.25 -2.46
C ALA A 48 -11.81 -9.39 -3.30
N ARG A 49 -12.04 -8.14 -2.89
CA ARG A 49 -12.87 -7.18 -3.63
C ARG A 49 -12.39 -6.91 -5.06
N ARG A 50 -11.08 -6.96 -5.31
CA ARG A 50 -10.54 -6.85 -6.68
C ARG A 50 -10.96 -8.04 -7.55
N ALA A 51 -10.96 -9.25 -7.00
CA ALA A 51 -11.43 -10.43 -7.73
C ALA A 51 -12.94 -10.33 -8.06
N GLU A 52 -13.74 -9.93 -7.07
CA GLU A 52 -15.18 -9.68 -7.24
C GLU A 52 -15.45 -8.63 -8.33
N ARG A 53 -14.77 -7.48 -8.26
CA ARG A 53 -14.95 -6.40 -9.24
C ARG A 53 -14.55 -6.83 -10.64
N ARG A 54 -13.49 -7.63 -10.80
CA ARG A 54 -13.14 -8.20 -12.13
C ARG A 54 -14.24 -9.10 -12.68
N ALA A 55 -14.83 -9.96 -11.84
CA ALA A 55 -15.91 -10.84 -12.27
C ALA A 55 -17.17 -10.04 -12.68
N GLU A 56 -17.48 -8.97 -11.94
CA GLU A 56 -18.56 -8.05 -12.28
C GLU A 56 -18.33 -7.34 -13.61
N ILE A 57 -17.12 -6.81 -13.85
CA ILE A 57 -16.75 -6.15 -15.12
C ILE A 57 -16.85 -7.16 -16.26
N ALA A 58 -16.34 -8.39 -16.10
CA ALA A 58 -16.43 -9.41 -17.14
C ALA A 58 -17.88 -9.75 -17.50
N ARG A 59 -18.78 -9.81 -16.51
CA ARG A 59 -20.21 -10.08 -16.73
C ARG A 59 -20.95 -8.92 -17.38
N THR A 60 -20.65 -7.70 -16.97
CA THR A 60 -21.40 -6.50 -17.39
C THR A 60 -20.78 -5.78 -18.58
N SER A 61 -19.52 -6.08 -18.90
CA SER A 61 -18.69 -5.32 -19.85
C SER A 61 -18.71 -3.81 -19.60
N SER A 62 -18.94 -3.39 -18.35
CA SER A 62 -19.15 -1.99 -17.99
C SER A 62 -17.98 -1.43 -17.21
N LEU A 63 -17.44 -0.32 -17.71
CA LEU A 63 -16.50 0.56 -17.03
C LEU A 63 -17.00 1.98 -17.22
N ASP A 64 -17.46 2.61 -16.14
CA ASP A 64 -17.92 3.98 -16.15
C ASP A 64 -17.72 4.62 -14.77
N PHE A 65 -17.90 5.94 -14.69
CA PHE A 65 -17.84 6.69 -13.45
C PHE A 65 -18.94 6.27 -12.49
N LEU A 66 -18.59 6.07 -11.23
CA LEU A 66 -19.56 5.75 -10.18
C LEU A 66 -20.44 6.98 -9.89
N PRO A 67 -21.78 6.84 -9.94
CA PRO A 67 -22.70 7.93 -9.60
C PRO A 67 -22.57 8.39 -8.14
N GLU A 68 -22.33 7.45 -7.23
CA GLU A 68 -22.19 7.71 -5.79
C GLU A 68 -21.04 8.68 -5.44
N THR A 69 -20.00 8.76 -6.28
CA THR A 69 -18.86 9.68 -6.09
C THR A 69 -18.89 10.91 -7.01
N ALA A 70 -20.01 11.17 -7.70
CA ALA A 70 -20.14 12.33 -8.59
C ALA A 70 -19.88 13.66 -7.85
N HIS A 71 -20.47 13.82 -6.66
CA HIS A 71 -20.32 15.01 -5.84
C HIS A 71 -18.85 15.36 -5.51
N ILE A 72 -17.94 14.38 -5.44
CA ILE A 72 -16.51 14.63 -5.20
C ILE A 72 -15.84 15.19 -6.46
N ARG A 73 -16.21 14.68 -7.64
CA ARG A 73 -15.65 15.12 -8.93
C ARG A 73 -16.17 16.51 -9.32
N ASP A 74 -17.41 16.80 -8.92
CA ASP A 74 -18.11 18.04 -9.25
C ASP A 74 -17.78 19.17 -8.27
N ASP A 75 -17.00 18.91 -7.21
CA ASP A 75 -16.54 19.92 -6.23
C ASP A 75 -15.32 20.70 -6.78
N PRO A 76 -15.48 21.99 -7.15
CA PRO A 76 -14.39 22.80 -7.70
C PRO A 76 -13.40 23.29 -6.63
N ASP A 77 -13.76 23.20 -5.35
CA ASP A 77 -12.99 23.73 -4.21
C ASP A 77 -12.05 22.69 -3.62
N TRP A 78 -12.34 21.40 -3.81
CA TRP A 78 -11.50 20.32 -3.30
C TRP A 78 -10.09 20.33 -3.92
N ARG A 79 -9.06 20.25 -3.07
CA ARG A 79 -7.65 20.15 -3.46
C ARG A 79 -6.92 19.16 -2.57
N VAL A 80 -5.88 18.51 -3.11
CA VAL A 80 -4.94 17.71 -2.32
C VAL A 80 -4.09 18.61 -1.41
N ALA A 81 -3.43 18.01 -0.41
CA ALA A 81 -2.43 18.71 0.39
C ALA A 81 -1.31 19.29 -0.49
N PRO A 82 -0.70 20.44 -0.13
CA PRO A 82 0.36 21.05 -0.90
C PRO A 82 1.57 20.12 -1.01
N ALA A 83 2.18 20.08 -2.19
CA ALA A 83 3.40 19.32 -2.41
C ALA A 83 4.58 19.99 -1.68
N PRO A 84 5.53 19.21 -1.13
CA PRO A 84 6.78 19.77 -0.65
C PRO A 84 7.61 20.32 -1.83
N PRO A 85 8.48 21.34 -1.61
CA PRO A 85 9.24 21.98 -2.70
C PRO A 85 10.02 21.02 -3.60
N ALA A 86 10.56 19.94 -3.03
CA ALA A 86 11.30 18.92 -3.77
C ALA A 86 10.44 18.13 -4.79
N LEU A 87 9.11 18.24 -4.73
CA LEU A 87 8.17 17.55 -5.62
C LEU A 87 7.41 18.49 -6.55
N GLU A 88 7.69 19.80 -6.55
CA GLU A 88 7.02 20.79 -7.41
C GLU A 88 7.40 20.65 -8.89
N ASP A 89 8.64 20.22 -9.17
CA ASP A 89 9.18 20.08 -10.52
C ASP A 89 9.66 18.66 -10.78
N ARG A 90 8.75 17.84 -11.34
CA ARG A 90 8.98 16.43 -11.70
C ARG A 90 8.97 16.22 -13.21
N ARG A 91 9.47 17.20 -13.98
CA ARG A 91 9.39 17.23 -15.46
C ARG A 91 9.96 15.99 -16.16
N VAL A 92 10.91 15.30 -15.52
CA VAL A 92 11.49 14.05 -16.00
C VAL A 92 11.69 13.14 -14.79
N GLU A 93 11.25 11.90 -14.92
CA GLU A 93 11.50 10.83 -13.95
C GLU A 93 12.20 9.67 -14.64
N ILE A 94 13.18 9.08 -13.96
CA ILE A 94 13.87 7.87 -14.42
C ILE A 94 13.56 6.74 -13.44
N THR A 95 13.15 5.61 -13.98
CA THR A 95 12.91 4.38 -13.20
C THR A 95 14.03 3.38 -13.47
N GLY A 96 14.38 2.57 -12.48
CA GLY A 96 15.39 1.54 -12.62
C GLY A 96 15.39 0.57 -11.43
N PRO A 97 16.14 -0.53 -11.51
CA PRO A 97 16.26 -1.44 -10.40
C PRO A 97 17.02 -0.81 -9.24
N THR A 98 16.89 -1.39 -8.04
CA THR A 98 17.59 -0.94 -6.82
C THR A 98 19.03 -1.45 -6.72
N ASP A 99 19.54 -2.11 -7.77
CA ASP A 99 20.90 -2.66 -7.79
C ASP A 99 21.97 -1.57 -7.69
N ARG A 100 23.03 -1.87 -6.95
CA ARG A 100 24.23 -1.04 -6.93
C ARG A 100 25.01 -1.26 -8.23
N LYS A 101 25.31 -0.18 -8.94
CA LYS A 101 26.25 -0.19 -10.07
C LYS A 101 27.70 -0.17 -9.62
#